data_AF-A0A1Z5JPL7-F1
#
_entry.id   AF-A0A1Z5JPL7-F1
#
_cell.length_a   1.000
_cell.length_b   1.000
_cell.length_c   1.000
_cell.angle_alpha   90.00
_cell.angle_beta   90.00
_cell.angle_gamma   90.00
#
_symmetry.space_group_name_H-M   'P 1'
#
loop_
_entity.id
_entity.type
_entity.pdbx_description
1 polymer ?
#
loop_
_entity_poly.entity_id
_entity_poly.type
_entity_poly.pdbx_seq_one_letter_code
_entity_poly.pdbx_strand_id
1 'polypeptide(L)'
;MATTGNLFTFLSAGNAVDRAFSIYLNRWKLFTQLALVVVIPQILLKITLQKTLIMDDSGAFAENAEATFQTMSPKQVAMLGIEIAFSFLFGIIVRAAIFQVVAEYYSQKLSTFKGSLVLAFNRSCAIFGFGLLYSAAVLVFGMAFASLIWLLILYKGPDFLGTLLCVSAAAFVVYVMLSLTIVLPILVIEKESPIGAVRRCFELLPTYRCYVFCSMLLLGVVVIFTSTLYQALVGAIFGVSMLTTVFGGLSAVVTLPLQTM
;
A
#
# COMPACT_ATOMS: atom_id res chain seq x y z
N MET A 1 1.14 18.33 26.64
CA MET A 1 2.46 18.98 26.67
C MET A 1 3.44 17.96 26.08
N ALA A 2 3.68 18.01 24.76
CA ALA A 2 4.51 17.01 24.09
C ALA A 2 5.98 17.43 24.23
N THR A 3 6.78 16.62 24.92
CA THR A 3 8.23 16.76 25.00
C THR A 3 8.80 16.85 23.59
N THR A 4 9.40 17.99 23.26
CA THR A 4 10.17 18.23 22.03
C THR A 4 11.45 17.40 22.06
N GLY A 5 11.31 16.08 21.99
CA GLY A 5 12.43 15.18 21.73
C GLY A 5 12.97 15.47 20.33
N ASN A 6 14.29 15.43 20.17
CA ASN A 6 14.95 15.63 18.88
C ASN A 6 14.26 14.80 17.78
N LEU A 7 13.58 15.47 16.86
CA LEU A 7 12.81 14.85 15.78
C LEU A 7 13.66 13.98 14.83
N PHE A 8 14.98 14.15 14.88
CA PHE A 8 15.96 13.44 14.05
C PHE A 8 16.79 12.39 14.81
N THR A 9 16.38 12.01 16.03
CA THR A 9 17.02 10.91 16.77
C THR A 9 16.66 9.55 16.16
N PHE A 10 17.64 8.64 16.13
CA PHE A 10 17.39 7.22 15.86
C PHE A 10 16.42 6.69 16.90
N LEU A 11 15.30 6.14 16.43
CA LEU A 11 14.30 5.52 17.27
C LEU A 11 14.56 4.03 17.36
N SER A 12 14.08 3.38 18.41
CA SER A 12 13.81 1.94 18.42
C SER A 12 12.49 1.66 17.68
N ALA A 13 12.22 0.40 17.32
CA ALA A 13 11.03 0.06 16.55
C ALA A 13 9.73 0.51 17.26
N GLY A 14 9.64 0.33 18.58
CA GLY A 14 8.52 0.82 19.39
C GLY A 14 8.40 2.34 19.35
N ASN A 15 9.51 3.06 19.53
CA ASN A 15 9.51 4.53 19.49
C ASN A 15 9.17 5.07 18.09
N ALA A 16 9.48 4.32 17.02
CA ALA A 16 9.11 4.66 15.65
C ALA A 16 7.59 4.55 15.44
N VAL A 17 6.98 3.48 15.94
CA VAL A 17 5.52 3.30 15.94
C VAL A 17 4.84 4.41 16.76
N ASP A 18 5.31 4.68 17.98
CA ASP A 18 4.74 5.75 18.82
C ASP A 18 4.85 7.13 18.15
N ARG A 19 5.96 7.39 17.45
CA ARG A 19 6.14 8.63 16.69
C ARG A 19 5.19 8.69 15.49
N ALA A 20 5.02 7.61 14.73
CA ALA A 20 4.07 7.56 13.62
C ALA A 20 2.64 7.84 14.11
N PHE A 21 2.21 7.19 15.19
CA PHE A 21 0.90 7.46 15.80
C PHE A 21 0.78 8.90 16.32
N SER A 22 1.83 9.43 16.95
CA SER A 22 1.84 10.82 17.43
C SER A 22 1.68 11.84 16.29
N ILE A 23 2.42 11.65 15.18
CA ILE A 23 2.29 12.48 13.97
C ILE A 23 0.88 12.37 13.39
N TYR A 24 0.38 11.13 13.28
CA TYR A 24 -0.95 10.85 12.77
C TYR A 24 -2.04 11.52 13.60
N LEU A 25 -2.02 11.39 14.93
CA LEU A 25 -2.99 12.01 15.83
C LEU A 25 -2.93 13.54 15.78
N ASN A 26 -1.72 14.12 15.74
CA ASN A 26 -1.54 15.59 15.69
C ASN A 26 -2.08 16.21 14.39
N ARG A 27 -2.13 15.45 13.30
CA ARG A 27 -2.63 15.91 11.98
C ARG A 27 -3.79 15.06 11.47
N TRP A 28 -4.53 14.39 12.37
CA TRP A 28 -5.58 13.42 12.04
C TRP A 28 -6.53 13.93 10.96
N LYS A 29 -7.08 15.13 11.16
CA LYS A 29 -8.04 15.75 10.24
C LYS A 29 -7.51 15.82 8.80
N LEU A 30 -6.24 16.18 8.62
CA LEU A 30 -5.65 16.37 7.31
C LEU A 30 -5.35 15.01 6.64
N PHE A 31 -4.87 14.02 7.40
CA PHE A 31 -4.68 12.66 6.90
C PHE A 31 -6.00 11.99 6.52
N THR A 32 -7.04 12.11 7.35
CA THR A 32 -8.38 11.61 7.05
C THR A 32 -8.95 12.27 5.79
N GLN A 33 -8.81 13.59 5.64
CA GLN A 33 -9.26 14.30 4.44
C GLN A 33 -8.55 13.80 3.17
N LEU A 34 -7.23 13.62 3.22
CA LEU A 34 -6.46 13.07 2.10
C LEU A 34 -6.87 11.63 1.78
N ALA A 35 -7.05 10.78 2.80
CA ALA A 35 -7.46 9.39 2.60
C ALA A 35 -8.87 9.28 2.00
N LEU A 36 -9.83 10.11 2.46
CA LEU A 36 -11.21 10.10 1.95
C LEU A 36 -11.30 10.42 0.45
N VAL A 37 -10.39 11.22 -0.09
CA VAL A 37 -10.32 11.52 -1.55
C VAL A 37 -10.15 10.25 -2.38
N VAL A 38 -9.47 9.23 -1.85
CA VAL A 38 -9.26 7.94 -2.51
C VAL A 38 -10.32 6.93 -2.10
N VAL A 39 -10.61 6.84 -0.81
CA VAL A 39 -11.47 5.80 -0.25
C VAL A 39 -12.91 5.94 -0.73
N ILE A 40 -13.48 7.15 -0.80
CA ILE A 40 -14.88 7.34 -1.21
C ILE A 40 -15.09 6.86 -2.65
N PRO A 41 -14.32 7.33 -3.67
CA PRO A 41 -14.46 6.83 -5.02
C PRO A 41 -14.22 5.32 -5.15
N GLN A 42 -13.27 4.77 -4.40
CA GLN A 42 -13.01 3.31 -4.38
C GLN A 42 -14.21 2.52 -3.85
N ILE A 43 -14.83 2.97 -2.76
CA ILE A 43 -16.04 2.32 -2.22
C ILE A 43 -17.16 2.39 -3.26
N LEU A 44 -17.37 3.54 -3.90
CA LEU A 44 -18.41 3.71 -4.93
C LEU A 44 -18.18 2.81 -6.14
N LEU A 45 -16.94 2.71 -6.62
CA LEU A 45 -16.55 1.80 -7.70
C LEU A 45 -16.80 0.34 -7.31
N LYS A 46 -16.36 -0.08 -6.12
CA LYS A 46 -16.57 -1.44 -5.62
C LYS A 46 -18.05 -1.79 -5.46
N ILE A 47 -18.88 -0.88 -4.96
CA ILE A 47 -20.33 -1.09 -4.87
C ILE A 47 -20.93 -1.25 -6.27
N THR A 48 -20.49 -0.43 -7.23
CA THR A 48 -20.96 -0.53 -8.63
C THR A 48 -20.56 -1.85 -9.25
N LEU A 49 -19.31 -2.30 -9.03
CA LEU A 49 -18.79 -3.57 -9.48
C LEU A 49 -19.54 -4.75 -8.83
N GLN A 50 -19.82 -4.67 -7.53
CA GLN A 50 -20.60 -5.66 -6.80
C GLN A 50 -22.03 -5.74 -7.34
N LYS A 51 -22.68 -4.60 -7.65
CA LYS A 51 -24.00 -4.57 -8.28
C LYS A 51 -24.01 -5.20 -9.68
N THR A 52 -22.94 -5.06 -10.45
CA THR A 52 -22.84 -5.63 -11.80
C THR A 52 -22.42 -7.09 -11.82
N LEU A 53 -21.81 -7.59 -10.73
CA LEU A 53 -21.39 -8.98 -10.59
C LEU A 53 -22.46 -9.87 -9.92
N ILE A 54 -23.36 -9.29 -9.11
CA ILE A 54 -24.48 -10.02 -8.51
C ILE A 54 -25.64 -10.10 -9.53
N MET A 55 -25.46 -10.94 -10.54
CA MET A 55 -26.49 -11.80 -11.13
C MET A 55 -25.95 -13.24 -11.12
N ASP A 56 -25.66 -13.76 -9.94
CA ASP A 56 -26.06 -15.10 -9.49
C ASP A 56 -25.44 -15.39 -8.11
N ASP A 57 -26.17 -16.20 -7.37
CA ASP A 57 -26.12 -16.35 -5.92
C ASP A 57 -24.78 -16.77 -5.29
N SER A 58 -24.59 -16.26 -4.07
CA SER A 58 -23.93 -16.90 -2.93
C SER A 58 -22.47 -17.41 -3.06
N GLY A 59 -21.56 -16.78 -2.31
CA GLY A 59 -20.42 -17.46 -1.67
C GLY A 59 -19.23 -17.90 -2.54
N ALA A 60 -19.38 -18.03 -3.86
CA ALA A 60 -18.39 -18.72 -4.71
C ALA A 60 -17.22 -17.85 -5.23
N PHE A 61 -17.14 -16.57 -4.87
CA PHE A 61 -16.07 -15.69 -5.36
C PHE A 61 -14.67 -16.11 -4.90
N ALA A 62 -14.58 -16.79 -3.74
CA ALA A 62 -13.31 -17.28 -3.21
C ALA A 62 -12.94 -18.70 -3.70
N GLU A 63 -13.93 -19.55 -4.00
CA GLU A 63 -13.66 -20.94 -4.42
C GLU A 63 -13.33 -21.06 -5.91
N ASN A 64 -13.78 -20.14 -6.76
CA ASN A 64 -13.59 -20.24 -8.21
C ASN A 64 -13.23 -18.89 -8.86
N ALA A 65 -12.17 -18.23 -8.38
CA ALA A 65 -11.66 -16.99 -8.99
C ALA A 65 -11.38 -17.15 -10.50
N GLU A 66 -10.85 -18.31 -10.90
CA GLU A 66 -10.55 -18.61 -12.31
C GLU A 66 -11.82 -18.74 -13.18
N ALA A 67 -12.84 -19.48 -12.72
CA ALA A 67 -14.10 -19.58 -13.44
C ALA A 67 -14.81 -18.22 -13.52
N THR A 68 -14.73 -17.43 -12.44
CA THR A 68 -15.34 -16.10 -12.37
C THR A 68 -14.70 -15.15 -13.39
N PHE A 69 -13.36 -15.16 -13.54
CA PHE A 69 -12.67 -14.35 -14.55
C PHE A 69 -13.01 -14.77 -15.98
N GLN A 70 -13.18 -16.07 -16.23
CA GLN A 70 -13.55 -16.58 -17.56
C GLN A 70 -15.01 -16.24 -17.94
N THR A 71 -15.89 -16.10 -16.95
CA THR A 71 -17.31 -15.73 -17.17
C THR A 71 -17.57 -14.22 -17.19
N MET A 72 -16.56 -13.38 -16.92
CA MET A 72 -16.75 -11.93 -16.90
C MET A 72 -17.07 -11.39 -18.29
N SER A 73 -18.18 -10.65 -18.39
CA SER A 73 -18.49 -9.88 -19.59
C SER A 73 -17.40 -8.83 -19.86
N PRO A 74 -17.17 -8.44 -21.13
CA PRO A 74 -16.20 -7.40 -21.47
C PRO A 74 -16.41 -6.07 -20.72
N LYS A 75 -17.67 -5.75 -20.38
CA LYS A 75 -18.03 -4.57 -19.58
C LYS A 75 -17.53 -4.67 -18.12
N GLN A 76 -17.62 -5.85 -17.51
CA GLN A 76 -17.13 -6.08 -16.14
C GLN A 76 -15.61 -6.03 -16.09
N VAL A 77 -14.93 -6.63 -17.08
CA VAL A 77 -13.46 -6.52 -17.20
C VAL A 77 -13.02 -5.07 -17.36
N ALA A 78 -13.72 -4.28 -18.18
CA ALA A 78 -13.44 -2.86 -18.33
C ALA A 78 -13.64 -2.08 -17.02
N MET A 79 -14.73 -2.34 -16.27
CA MET A 79 -14.97 -1.70 -14.98
C MET A 79 -13.89 -2.07 -13.94
N LEU A 80 -13.48 -3.33 -13.88
CA LEU A 80 -12.39 -3.78 -13.01
C LEU A 80 -11.08 -3.08 -13.37
N GLY A 81 -10.77 -2.97 -14.66
CA GLY A 81 -9.60 -2.24 -15.15
C GLY A 81 -9.63 -0.77 -14.75
N ILE A 82 -10.78 -0.11 -14.83
CA ILE A 82 -10.96 1.28 -14.36
C ILE A 82 -10.76 1.38 -12.85
N GLU A 83 -11.31 0.45 -12.06
CA GLU A 83 -11.12 0.44 -10.60
C GLU A 83 -9.64 0.29 -10.21
N ILE A 84 -8.93 -0.64 -10.86
CA ILE A 84 -7.50 -0.88 -10.62
C ILE A 84 -6.70 0.37 -11.01
N ALA A 85 -6.93 0.92 -12.21
CA ALA A 85 -6.24 2.11 -12.69
C ALA A 85 -6.50 3.32 -11.78
N PHE A 86 -7.74 3.53 -11.36
CA PHE A 86 -8.12 4.60 -10.46
C PHE A 86 -7.44 4.43 -9.09
N SER A 87 -7.55 3.24 -8.49
CA SER A 87 -6.94 2.93 -7.19
C SER A 87 -5.44 3.13 -7.20
N PHE A 88 -4.80 2.74 -8.30
CA PHE A 88 -3.37 2.91 -8.49
C PHE A 88 -2.98 4.39 -8.63
N LEU A 89 -3.59 5.12 -9.57
CA LEU A 89 -3.28 6.52 -9.86
C LEU A 89 -3.50 7.42 -8.63
N PHE A 90 -4.70 7.38 -8.08
CA PHE A 90 -5.06 8.23 -6.96
C PHE A 90 -4.38 7.78 -5.67
N GLY A 91 -4.18 6.47 -5.49
CA GLY A 91 -3.47 5.90 -4.35
C GLY A 91 -2.05 6.46 -4.26
N ILE A 92 -1.27 6.42 -5.34
CA ILE A 92 0.12 6.91 -5.30
C ILE A 92 0.16 8.43 -5.07
N ILE A 93 -0.73 9.21 -5.68
CA ILE A 93 -0.80 10.67 -5.47
C ILE A 93 -1.09 11.01 -4.00
N VAL A 94 -2.06 10.33 -3.38
CA VAL A 94 -2.39 10.58 -1.96
C VAL A 94 -1.27 10.13 -1.04
N ARG A 95 -0.61 9.00 -1.32
CA ARG A 95 0.59 8.58 -0.56
C ARG A 95 1.70 9.65 -0.64
N ALA A 96 1.93 10.21 -1.83
CA ALA A 96 2.88 11.31 -2.00
C ALA A 96 2.48 12.57 -1.23
N ALA A 97 1.19 12.94 -1.22
CA ALA A 97 0.69 14.05 -0.42
C ALA A 97 0.86 13.81 1.09
N ILE A 98 0.66 12.57 1.57
CA ILE A 98 0.88 12.20 2.97
C ILE A 98 2.35 12.35 3.35
N PHE A 99 3.30 11.90 2.51
CA PHE A 99 4.73 12.12 2.74
C PHE A 99 5.08 13.61 2.84
N GLN A 100 4.47 14.45 2.00
CA GLN A 100 4.68 15.89 2.07
C GLN A 100 4.20 16.48 3.41
N VAL A 101 3.06 16.04 3.92
CA VAL A 101 2.53 16.49 5.23
C VAL A 101 3.46 16.05 6.36
N VAL A 102 3.99 14.82 6.30
CA VAL A 102 4.96 14.32 7.28
C VAL A 102 6.25 15.15 7.22
N ALA A 103 6.76 15.46 6.03
CA ALA A 103 7.94 16.31 5.87
C ALA A 103 7.73 17.75 6.38
N GLU A 104 6.55 18.32 6.15
CA GLU A 104 6.16 19.63 6.67
C GLU A 104 6.02 19.63 8.20
N TYR A 105 5.54 18.52 8.79
CA TYR A 105 5.52 18.33 10.23
C TYR A 105 6.94 18.35 10.83
N TYR A 106 7.87 17.60 10.23
CA TYR A 106 9.28 17.58 10.67
C TYR A 106 9.99 18.92 10.50
N SER A 107 9.64 19.70 9.47
CA SER A 107 10.19 21.04 9.24
C SER A 107 9.44 22.16 9.95
N GLN A 108 8.46 21.82 10.81
CA GLN A 108 7.60 22.77 11.54
C GLN A 108 6.89 23.80 10.66
N LYS A 109 6.58 23.43 9.41
CA LYS A 109 5.80 24.28 8.49
C LYS A 109 4.30 23.99 8.61
N LEU A 110 3.50 24.99 8.25
CA LEU A 110 2.04 24.84 8.21
C LEU A 110 1.64 24.03 6.97
N SER A 111 1.17 22.80 7.20
CA SER A 111 0.58 21.96 6.16
C SER A 111 -0.86 22.37 5.87
N THR A 112 -1.15 22.56 4.58
CA THR A 112 -2.53 22.77 4.10
C THR A 112 -2.88 21.70 3.10
N PHE A 113 -4.12 21.20 3.15
CA PHE A 113 -4.62 20.18 2.22
C PHE A 113 -4.36 20.56 0.76
N LYS A 114 -4.72 21.78 0.36
CA LYS A 114 -4.51 22.28 -1.01
C LYS A 114 -3.03 22.35 -1.38
N GLY A 115 -2.17 22.80 -0.46
CA GLY A 115 -0.73 22.91 -0.70
C GLY A 115 -0.08 21.55 -0.97
N SER A 116 -0.36 20.57 -0.10
CA SER A 116 0.21 19.22 -0.24
C SER A 116 -0.27 18.52 -1.52
N LEU A 117 -1.52 18.74 -1.90
CA LEU A 117 -2.14 18.10 -3.05
C LEU A 117 -1.68 18.75 -4.38
N VAL A 118 -1.53 20.08 -4.43
CA VAL A 118 -0.94 20.78 -5.59
C VAL A 118 0.51 20.36 -5.81
N LEU A 119 1.30 20.21 -4.75
CA LEU A 119 2.68 19.76 -4.88
C LEU A 119 2.75 18.32 -5.42
N ALA A 120 1.88 17.43 -4.93
CA ALA A 120 1.76 16.07 -5.44
C ALA A 120 1.33 16.04 -6.92
N PHE A 121 0.36 16.87 -7.31
CA PHE A 121 -0.08 16.96 -8.72
C PHE A 121 0.98 17.53 -9.66
N ASN A 122 1.73 18.56 -9.23
CA ASN A 122 2.82 19.12 -10.03
C ASN A 122 3.92 18.09 -10.31
N ARG A 123 4.03 17.05 -9.46
CA ARG A 123 4.97 15.94 -9.64
C ARG A 123 4.31 14.64 -10.07
N SER A 124 3.04 14.69 -10.45
CA SER A 124 2.27 13.50 -10.85
C SER A 124 2.97 12.68 -11.94
N CYS A 125 3.64 13.32 -12.90
CA CYS A 125 4.39 12.61 -13.95
C CYS A 125 5.56 11.79 -13.40
N ALA A 126 6.38 12.36 -12.51
CA ALA A 126 7.50 11.64 -11.89
C ALA A 126 6.99 10.54 -10.94
N ILE A 127 5.95 10.84 -10.17
CA ILE A 127 5.28 9.92 -9.25
C ILE A 127 4.66 8.74 -10.04
N PHE A 128 4.02 9.03 -11.17
CA PHE A 128 3.42 8.05 -12.06
C PHE A 128 4.49 7.19 -12.74
N GLY A 129 5.57 7.80 -13.22
CA GLY A 129 6.71 7.07 -13.78
C GLY A 129 7.35 6.12 -12.77
N PHE A 130 7.52 6.56 -11.52
CA PHE A 130 7.93 5.69 -10.42
C PHE A 130 6.89 4.60 -10.15
N GLY A 131 5.61 4.93 -10.13
CA GLY A 131 4.52 3.97 -9.99
C GLY A 131 4.57 2.87 -11.04
N LEU A 132 4.68 3.22 -12.32
CA LEU A 132 4.78 2.26 -13.42
C LEU A 132 6.02 1.38 -13.30
N LEU A 133 7.16 1.96 -12.93
CA LEU A 133 8.39 1.19 -12.71
C LEU A 133 8.25 0.25 -11.52
N TYR A 134 7.58 0.71 -10.46
CA TYR A 134 7.23 -0.10 -9.29
C TYR A 134 6.32 -1.27 -9.68
N SER A 135 5.18 -1.01 -10.33
CA SER A 135 4.24 -2.06 -10.72
C SER A 135 4.84 -3.05 -11.72
N ALA A 136 5.65 -2.59 -12.67
CA ALA A 136 6.41 -3.45 -13.58
C ALA A 136 7.38 -4.35 -12.81
N ALA A 137 8.13 -3.81 -11.85
CA ALA A 137 9.01 -4.61 -11.00
C ALA A 137 8.21 -5.65 -10.20
N VAL A 138 7.09 -5.26 -9.56
CA VAL A 138 6.21 -6.18 -8.83
C VAL A 138 5.70 -7.30 -9.73
N LEU A 139 5.26 -6.98 -10.95
CA LEU A 139 4.75 -7.97 -11.91
C LEU A 139 5.83 -8.94 -12.36
N VAL A 140 7.02 -8.44 -12.72
CA VAL A 140 8.14 -9.29 -13.15
C VAL A 140 8.58 -10.22 -12.02
N PHE A 141 8.76 -9.70 -10.81
CA PHE A 141 9.12 -10.52 -9.65
C PHE A 141 7.99 -11.47 -9.24
N GLY A 142 6.74 -11.03 -9.32
CA GLY A 142 5.56 -11.85 -9.04
C GLY A 142 5.42 -13.02 -10.00
N MET A 143 5.61 -12.80 -11.30
CA MET A 143 5.62 -13.86 -12.32
C MET A 143 6.78 -14.84 -12.11
N ALA A 144 7.98 -14.34 -11.79
CA ALA A 144 9.13 -15.19 -11.49
C ALA A 144 8.91 -16.04 -10.22
N PHE A 145 8.28 -15.47 -9.19
CA PHE A 145 7.96 -16.18 -7.96
C PHE A 145 6.85 -17.22 -8.17
N ALA A 146 5.79 -16.86 -8.90
CA ALA A 146 4.70 -17.77 -9.22
C ALA A 146 5.17 -18.96 -10.07
N SER A 147 6.04 -18.72 -11.06
CA SER A 147 6.62 -19.79 -11.89
C SER A 147 7.52 -20.72 -11.07
N LEU A 148 8.26 -20.17 -10.10
CA LEU A 148 9.05 -20.96 -9.15
C LEU A 148 8.17 -21.89 -8.30
N ILE A 149 7.09 -21.36 -7.72
CA ILE A 149 6.11 -22.15 -6.94
C ILE A 149 5.49 -23.23 -7.82
N TRP A 150 5.07 -22.88 -9.03
CA TRP A 150 4.48 -23.80 -9.99
C TRP A 150 5.41 -24.97 -10.31
N LEU A 151 6.69 -24.68 -10.56
CA LEU A 151 7.72 -25.71 -10.77
C LEU A 151 7.87 -26.63 -9.55
N LEU A 152 7.90 -26.07 -8.34
CA LEU A 152 8.02 -26.86 -7.10
C LEU A 152 6.83 -27.80 -6.88
N ILE A 153 5.61 -27.38 -7.24
CA ILE A 153 4.41 -28.23 -7.17
C ILE A 153 4.50 -29.38 -8.18
N LEU A 154 4.98 -29.11 -9.40
CA LEU A 154 5.13 -30.10 -10.48
C LEU A 154 6.12 -31.23 -10.14
N TYR A 155 7.21 -30.93 -9.43
CA TYR A 155 8.26 -31.91 -9.12
C TYR A 155 8.01 -32.77 -7.86
N LYS A 156 6.76 -32.84 -7.38
CA LYS A 156 6.30 -33.64 -6.22
C LYS A 156 6.96 -33.27 -4.88
N GLY A 157 6.49 -32.17 -4.32
CA GLY A 157 6.54 -31.89 -2.88
C GLY A 157 7.60 -30.86 -2.50
N PRO A 158 7.37 -30.09 -1.41
CA PRO A 158 8.32 -29.10 -0.95
C PRO A 158 9.51 -29.82 -0.30
N ASP A 159 10.50 -30.18 -1.11
CA ASP A 159 11.83 -30.52 -0.57
C ASP A 159 12.33 -29.36 0.29
N PHE A 160 13.15 -29.65 1.30
CA PHE A 160 13.75 -28.64 2.17
C PHE A 160 14.39 -27.50 1.36
N LEU A 161 15.05 -27.85 0.24
CA LEU A 161 15.64 -26.90 -0.70
C LEU A 161 14.60 -26.01 -1.39
N GLY A 162 13.45 -26.57 -1.81
CA GLY A 162 12.36 -25.83 -2.43
C GLY A 162 11.69 -24.87 -1.47
N THR A 163 11.48 -25.29 -0.21
CA THR A 163 10.96 -24.42 0.85
C THR A 163 11.92 -23.26 1.13
N LEU A 164 13.23 -23.54 1.23
CA LEU A 164 14.25 -22.51 1.42
C LEU A 164 14.27 -21.50 0.25
N LEU A 165 14.10 -21.98 -0.98
CA LEU A 165 14.04 -21.14 -2.18
C LEU A 165 12.80 -20.24 -2.17
N CYS A 166 11.64 -20.77 -1.80
CA CYS A 166 10.42 -19.96 -1.63
C CYS A 166 10.56 -18.91 -0.54
N VAL A 167 11.11 -19.26 0.63
CA VAL A 167 11.32 -18.32 1.74
C VAL A 167 12.30 -17.23 1.35
N SER A 168 13.40 -17.58 0.67
CA SER A 168 14.39 -16.59 0.22
C SER A 168 13.83 -15.67 -0.86
N ALA A 169 13.05 -16.19 -1.82
CA ALA A 169 12.38 -15.38 -2.82
C ALA A 169 11.32 -14.46 -2.20
N ALA A 170 10.52 -14.93 -1.24
CA ALA A 170 9.57 -14.12 -0.50
C ALA A 170 10.29 -12.99 0.29
N ALA A 171 11.38 -13.32 0.98
CA ALA A 171 12.19 -12.34 1.68
C ALA A 171 12.78 -11.29 0.73
N PHE A 172 13.22 -11.71 -0.46
CA PHE A 172 13.72 -10.81 -1.50
C PHE A 172 12.62 -9.87 -2.03
N VAL A 173 11.42 -10.39 -2.30
CA VAL A 173 10.28 -9.55 -2.72
C VAL A 173 9.95 -8.52 -1.64
N VAL A 174 9.85 -8.95 -0.38
CA VAL A 174 9.60 -8.04 0.75
C VAL A 174 10.70 -6.99 0.85
N TYR A 175 11.97 -7.38 0.69
CA TYR A 175 13.11 -6.46 0.68
C TYR A 175 13.01 -5.41 -0.45
N VAL A 176 12.64 -5.83 -1.66
CA VAL A 176 12.45 -4.93 -2.81
C VAL A 176 11.28 -3.98 -2.55
N MET A 177 10.14 -4.47 -2.06
CA MET A 177 8.97 -3.63 -1.74
C MET A 177 9.30 -2.57 -0.68
N LEU A 178 10.02 -2.96 0.36
CA LEU A 178 10.43 -2.05 1.43
C LEU A 178 11.47 -1.03 0.94
N SER A 179 12.43 -1.45 0.11
CA SER A 179 13.40 -0.54 -0.51
C SER A 179 12.71 0.49 -1.39
N LEU A 180 11.68 0.07 -2.14
CA LEU A 180 10.88 0.95 -3.00
C LEU A 180 10.00 1.92 -2.18
N THR A 181 9.60 1.55 -0.97
CA THR A 181 8.84 2.43 -0.07
C THR A 181 9.64 3.68 0.32
N ILE A 182 10.97 3.57 0.39
CA ILE A 182 11.89 4.69 0.71
C ILE A 182 12.12 5.60 -0.52
N VAL A 183 11.93 5.10 -1.74
CA VAL A 183 12.12 5.90 -2.95
C VAL A 183 11.07 7.00 -3.08
N LEU A 184 9.82 6.73 -2.68
CA LEU A 184 8.73 7.69 -2.77
C LEU A 184 8.96 8.97 -1.93
N PRO A 185 9.35 8.92 -0.64
CA PRO A 185 9.69 10.12 0.11
C PRO A 185 10.89 10.87 -0.48
N ILE A 186 11.91 10.18 -1.02
CA ILE A 186 13.04 10.84 -1.70
C ILE A 186 12.55 11.63 -2.92
N LEU A 187 11.70 11.02 -3.75
CA LEU A 187 11.15 11.64 -4.96
C LEU A 187 10.31 12.89 -4.63
N VAL A 188 9.55 12.86 -3.53
CA VAL A 188 8.70 13.96 -3.08
C VAL A 188 9.51 15.07 -2.40
N ILE A 189 10.40 14.71 -1.46
CA ILE A 189 11.10 15.65 -0.58
C ILE A 189 12.38 16.19 -1.25
N GLU A 190 13.25 15.30 -1.75
CA GLU A 190 14.52 15.68 -2.39
C GLU A 190 14.32 16.13 -3.83
N LYS A 191 13.10 16.03 -4.35
CA LYS A 191 12.71 16.55 -5.65
C LYS A 191 13.44 15.90 -6.85
N GLU A 192 14.01 14.72 -6.65
CA GLU A 192 14.78 13.96 -7.62
C GLU A 192 13.95 13.37 -8.78
N SER A 193 14.65 12.98 -9.85
CA SER A 193 14.07 12.15 -10.91
C SER A 193 13.80 10.72 -10.42
N PRO A 194 12.90 9.93 -11.04
CA PRO A 194 12.62 8.56 -10.58
C PRO A 194 13.87 7.67 -10.49
N ILE A 195 14.77 7.76 -11.48
CA ILE A 195 16.02 7.01 -11.50
C ILE A 195 16.99 7.55 -10.44
N GLY A 196 17.08 8.88 -10.29
CA GLY A 196 17.88 9.53 -9.26
C GLY A 196 17.45 9.12 -7.85
N ALA A 197 16.15 9.07 -7.59
CA ALA A 197 15.58 8.67 -6.30
C ALA A 197 15.89 7.21 -5.96
N VAL A 198 15.87 6.30 -6.95
CA VAL A 198 16.28 4.90 -6.76
C VAL A 198 17.76 4.80 -6.41
N ARG A 199 18.63 5.49 -7.16
CA ARG A 199 20.07 5.52 -6.88
C ARG A 199 20.35 6.06 -5.47
N ARG A 200 19.71 7.18 -5.12
CA ARG A 200 19.82 7.83 -3.82
C ARG A 200 19.35 6.93 -2.69
N CYS A 201 18.28 6.16 -2.90
CA CYS A 201 17.82 5.16 -1.95
C CYS A 201 18.92 4.13 -1.63
N PHE A 202 19.62 3.61 -2.66
CA PHE A 202 20.73 2.68 -2.46
C PHE A 202 21.94 3.29 -1.74
N GLU A 203 22.18 4.60 -1.89
CA GLU A 203 23.23 5.36 -1.19
C GLU A 203 22.89 5.59 0.29
N LEU A 204 21.62 5.82 0.62
CA LEU A 204 21.17 6.08 2.00
C LEU A 204 21.04 4.81 2.84
N LEU A 205 20.86 3.66 2.19
CA LEU A 205 20.55 2.40 2.86
C LEU A 205 21.73 1.60 3.46
N PRO A 206 23.02 1.68 3.04
CA PRO A 206 23.99 0.63 3.33
C PRO A 206 24.20 0.34 4.83
N THR A 207 24.06 1.35 5.71
CA THR A 207 24.31 1.20 7.16
C THR A 207 23.06 0.85 7.97
N TYR A 208 21.85 1.08 7.46
CA TYR A 208 20.60 1.01 8.25
C TYR A 208 19.54 0.04 7.69
N ARG A 209 19.89 -0.77 6.67
CA ARG A 209 18.93 -1.65 5.95
C ARG A 209 18.13 -2.55 6.87
N CYS A 210 18.81 -3.28 7.75
CA CYS A 210 18.16 -4.27 8.61
C CYS A 210 17.19 -3.61 9.60
N TYR A 211 17.58 -2.46 10.16
CA TYR A 211 16.75 -1.74 11.12
C TYR A 211 15.45 -1.17 10.49
N VAL A 212 15.59 -0.49 9.34
CA VAL A 212 14.44 0.06 8.60
C VAL A 212 13.56 -1.06 8.08
N PHE A 213 14.16 -2.15 7.58
CA PHE A 213 13.45 -3.34 7.14
C PHE A 213 12.63 -3.96 8.27
N CYS A 214 13.24 -4.26 9.42
CA CYS A 214 12.54 -4.89 10.54
C CYS A 214 11.40 -4.02 11.09
N SER A 215 11.61 -2.69 11.18
CA SER A 215 10.59 -1.78 11.70
C SER A 215 9.40 -1.65 10.75
N MET A 216 9.66 -1.49 9.44
CA MET A 216 8.60 -1.40 8.43
C MET A 216 7.88 -2.75 8.24
N LEU A 217 8.61 -3.87 8.33
CA LEU A 217 8.02 -5.20 8.28
C LEU A 217 7.06 -5.41 9.46
N LEU A 218 7.49 -5.12 10.69
CA LEU A 218 6.66 -5.26 11.88
C LEU A 218 5.40 -4.40 11.79
N LEU A 219 5.54 -3.14 11.40
CA LEU A 219 4.39 -2.25 11.19
C LEU A 219 3.46 -2.78 10.10
N GLY A 220 4.03 -3.22 8.96
CA GLY A 220 3.27 -3.82 7.87
C GLY A 220 2.48 -5.05 8.30
N VAL A 221 3.11 -5.97 9.05
CA VAL A 221 2.44 -7.15 9.61
C VAL A 221 1.29 -6.75 10.53
N VAL A 222 1.51 -5.78 11.43
CA VAL A 222 0.46 -5.31 12.35
C VAL A 222 -0.71 -4.68 11.58
N VAL A 223 -0.44 -3.84 10.59
CA VAL A 223 -1.50 -3.19 9.80
C VAL A 223 -2.23 -4.20 8.93
N ILE A 224 -1.54 -5.13 8.28
CA ILE A 224 -2.17 -6.18 7.46
C ILE A 224 -3.02 -7.07 8.37
N PHE A 225 -2.48 -7.55 9.48
CA PHE A 225 -3.20 -8.44 10.40
C PHE A 225 -4.44 -7.77 11.02
N THR A 226 -4.32 -6.52 11.48
CA THR A 226 -5.48 -5.79 12.02
C THR A 226 -6.52 -5.49 10.94
N SER A 227 -6.10 -5.16 9.73
CA SER A 227 -7.01 -4.95 8.60
C SER A 227 -7.75 -6.23 8.20
N THR A 228 -7.05 -7.37 8.12
CA THR A 228 -7.68 -8.65 7.76
C THR A 228 -8.62 -9.13 8.85
N LEU A 229 -8.24 -9.00 10.12
CA LEU A 229 -9.10 -9.34 11.26
C LEU A 229 -10.35 -8.46 11.30
N TYR A 230 -10.21 -7.16 11.07
CA TYR A 230 -11.36 -6.24 10.96
C TYR A 230 -12.27 -6.62 9.79
N GLN A 231 -11.71 -6.90 8.60
CA GLN A 231 -12.50 -7.31 7.44
C GLN A 231 -13.23 -8.65 7.68
N ALA A 232 -12.57 -9.62 8.33
CA ALA A 232 -13.18 -10.89 8.69
C ALA A 232 -14.34 -10.70 9.68
N LEU A 233 -14.19 -9.84 10.69
CA LEU A 233 -15.27 -9.49 11.64
C LEU A 233 -16.45 -8.84 10.94
N VAL A 234 -16.20 -7.83 10.09
CA VAL A 234 -17.26 -7.16 9.32
C VAL A 234 -17.95 -8.15 8.39
N GLY A 235 -17.20 -9.02 7.71
CA GLY A 235 -17.75 -10.07 6.84
C GLY A 235 -18.59 -11.10 7.62
N ALA A 236 -18.19 -11.46 8.84
CA ALA A 236 -18.96 -12.37 9.68
C ALA A 236 -20.28 -11.76 10.15
N ILE A 237 -20.31 -10.45 10.45
CA ILE A 237 -21.52 -9.76 10.94
C ILE A 237 -22.48 -9.43 9.80
N PHE A 238 -21.97 -8.95 8.66
CA PHE A 238 -22.77 -8.37 7.58
C PHE A 238 -22.81 -9.22 6.30
N GLY A 239 -22.12 -10.36 6.25
CA GLY A 239 -22.06 -11.23 5.08
C GLY A 239 -21.45 -10.57 3.84
N VAL A 240 -21.87 -10.98 2.64
CA VAL A 240 -21.43 -10.41 1.34
C VAL A 240 -22.34 -9.24 0.93
N SER A 241 -22.61 -8.32 1.85
CA SER A 241 -23.50 -7.17 1.60
C SER A 241 -22.72 -5.93 1.15
N MET A 242 -23.43 -4.92 0.63
CA MET A 242 -22.84 -3.61 0.33
C MET A 242 -22.30 -2.92 1.60
N LEU A 243 -22.88 -3.21 2.77
CA LEU A 243 -22.42 -2.69 4.04
C LEU A 243 -21.02 -3.20 4.37
N THR A 244 -20.72 -4.47 4.08
CA THR A 244 -19.38 -5.05 4.23
C THR A 244 -18.35 -4.31 3.40
N THR A 245 -18.69 -3.97 2.15
CA THR A 245 -17.82 -3.20 1.25
C THR A 245 -17.58 -1.77 1.77
N VAL A 246 -18.61 -1.12 2.30
CA VAL A 246 -18.50 0.23 2.88
C VAL A 246 -17.64 0.22 4.14
N PHE A 247 -17.96 -0.63 5.12
CA PHE A 247 -17.23 -0.70 6.39
C PHE A 247 -15.80 -1.22 6.21
N GLY A 248 -15.60 -2.19 5.32
CA GLY A 248 -14.27 -2.69 4.95
C GLY A 248 -13.43 -1.66 4.18
N GLY A 249 -14.05 -0.77 3.40
CA GLY A 249 -13.37 0.36 2.77
C GLY A 249 -13.03 1.48 3.76
N LEU A 250 -13.87 1.72 4.76
CA LEU A 250 -13.64 2.74 5.79
C LEU A 250 -12.39 2.48 6.63
N SER A 251 -11.99 1.21 6.84
CA SER A 251 -10.71 0.93 7.52
C SER A 251 -9.50 1.48 6.75
N ALA A 252 -9.59 1.57 5.42
CA ALA A 252 -8.54 2.16 4.59
C ALA A 252 -8.29 3.64 4.88
N VAL A 253 -9.26 4.36 5.45
CA VAL A 253 -9.09 5.77 5.88
C VAL A 253 -8.03 5.88 6.98
N VAL A 254 -7.93 4.87 7.83
CA VAL A 254 -7.00 4.82 8.96
C VAL A 254 -5.71 4.08 8.58
N THR A 255 -5.81 2.97 7.85
CA THR A 255 -4.64 2.17 7.51
C THR A 255 -3.77 2.83 6.46
N LEU A 256 -4.33 3.56 5.49
CA LEU A 256 -3.55 4.15 4.39
C LEU A 256 -2.53 5.18 4.89
N PRO A 257 -2.88 6.15 5.76
CA PRO A 257 -1.89 7.05 6.37
C PRO A 257 -0.84 6.32 7.21
N LEU A 258 -1.24 5.32 7.98
CA LEU A 258 -0.31 4.55 8.83
C LEU A 258 0.66 3.69 8.03
N GLN A 259 0.25 3.16 6.88
CA GLN A 259 1.14 2.42 5.98
C GLN A 259 2.17 3.30 5.27
N THR A 260 1.90 4.60 5.19
CA THR A 260 2.76 5.57 4.50
C THR A 260 3.74 6.31 5.40
N MET A 261 3.59 6.21 6.72
CA MET A 261 4.49 6.85 7.70
C MET A 261 5.62 5.91 8.10
#